data_AF-A0A3M7RNA7-F1
#
_entry.id   AF-A0A3M7RNA7-F1
#
_cell.length_a   1.000
_cell.length_b   1.000
_cell.length_c   1.000
_cell.angle_alpha   90.00
_cell.angle_beta   90.00
_cell.angle_gamma   90.00
#
_symmetry.space_group_name_H-M   'P 1'
#
loop_
_entity.id
_entity.type
_entity.pdbx_description
1 polymer ?
#
loop_
_entity_poly.entity_id
_entity_poly.type
_entity_poly.pdbx_seq_one_letter_code
_entity_poly.pdbx_strand_id
1 'polypeptide(L)'
;MTKDKNDANLTESQKKEVMKQNLKVEIKKLLSQETKWTKEPTPFDHFPAHEKPFPIEPFPHERHRLPFKMSEEDRQRRKTWIKSQELTEREPVRVPELEQMIYNPIRRLYRGPTDRLFQALAPVVGQHRVPFFRMIIPKLFLGYIGACVVWYNLKYHKGDWEEKKGFTLIQTRGVYLPEEEKPRTAEKWDFADQGFQARKAFKGPDYAY
;
A
#
# COMPACT_ATOMS: atom_id res chain seq x y z
N MET A 1 32.55 24.70 -49.51
CA MET A 1 31.92 25.29 -50.71
C MET A 1 32.76 25.00 -51.96
N THR A 2 33.11 23.72 -52.20
CA THR A 2 34.03 23.31 -53.30
C THR A 2 33.72 21.93 -53.89
N LYS A 3 32.57 21.30 -53.58
CA LYS A 3 32.24 19.95 -54.08
C LYS A 3 31.60 19.93 -55.48
N ASP A 4 30.92 21.01 -55.87
CA ASP A 4 29.93 20.90 -56.95
C ASP A 4 30.49 21.08 -58.38
N LYS A 5 31.77 21.42 -58.56
CA LYS A 5 32.35 21.70 -59.89
C LYS A 5 32.95 20.49 -60.60
N ASN A 6 33.22 19.38 -59.89
CA ASN A 6 33.83 18.18 -60.49
C ASN A 6 32.79 17.13 -60.95
N ASP A 7 31.53 17.25 -60.54
CA ASP A 7 30.49 16.24 -60.81
C ASP A 7 29.85 16.39 -62.21
N ALA A 8 30.12 17.50 -62.90
CA ALA A 8 29.51 17.84 -64.19
C ALA A 8 30.06 17.02 -65.38
N ASN A 9 31.23 16.37 -65.26
CA ASN A 9 31.90 15.64 -66.36
C ASN A 9 31.96 14.12 -66.17
N LEU A 10 31.27 13.54 -65.17
CA LEU A 10 31.25 12.08 -64.99
C LEU A 10 30.24 11.39 -65.91
N THR A 11 30.68 10.30 -66.53
CA THR A 11 29.82 9.37 -67.25
C THR A 11 28.82 8.69 -66.31
N GLU A 12 27.66 8.26 -66.82
CA GLU A 12 26.59 7.68 -65.99
C GLU A 12 27.04 6.46 -65.17
N SER A 13 27.99 5.67 -65.69
CA SER A 13 28.54 4.51 -64.97
C SER A 13 29.27 4.93 -63.70
N GLN A 14 30.11 5.99 -63.79
CA GLN A 14 30.87 6.49 -62.66
C GLN A 14 29.96 7.12 -61.60
N LYS A 15 28.88 7.79 -62.03
CA LYS A 15 27.85 8.31 -61.10
C LYS A 15 27.17 7.18 -60.30
N LYS A 16 26.85 6.06 -60.96
CA LYS A 16 26.27 4.88 -60.30
C LYS A 16 27.23 4.24 -59.30
N GLU A 17 28.52 4.17 -59.61
CA GLU A 17 29.52 3.65 -58.68
C GLU A 17 29.69 4.53 -57.44
N VAL A 18 29.77 5.85 -57.63
CA VAL A 18 29.83 6.82 -56.52
C VAL A 18 28.58 6.70 -55.64
N MET A 19 27.39 6.58 -56.23
CA MET A 19 26.14 6.37 -55.49
C MET A 19 26.17 5.07 -54.68
N LYS A 20 26.66 3.97 -55.26
CA LYS A 20 26.80 2.68 -54.57
C LYS A 20 27.79 2.76 -53.39
N GLN A 21 28.88 3.51 -53.53
CA GLN A 21 29.83 3.73 -52.44
C GLN A 21 29.21 4.57 -51.32
N ASN A 22 28.48 5.62 -51.66
CA ASN A 22 27.76 6.44 -50.68
C ASN A 22 26.71 5.62 -49.92
N LEU A 23 25.92 4.80 -50.62
CA LEU A 23 24.95 3.89 -50.01
C LEU A 23 25.62 2.89 -49.05
N LYS A 24 26.78 2.33 -49.41
CA LYS A 24 27.54 1.44 -48.52
C LYS A 24 28.01 2.15 -47.24
N VAL A 25 28.49 3.39 -47.38
CA VAL A 25 28.92 4.21 -46.24
C VAL A 25 27.72 4.54 -45.34
N GLU A 26 26.57 4.83 -45.93
CA GLU A 26 25.34 5.12 -45.22
C GLU A 26 24.78 3.90 -44.50
N ILE A 27 24.75 2.74 -45.15
CA ILE A 27 24.38 1.45 -44.51
C ILE A 27 25.31 1.15 -43.34
N LYS A 28 26.63 1.33 -43.52
CA LYS A 28 27.61 1.14 -42.43
C LYS A 28 27.37 2.11 -41.26
N LYS A 29 27.00 3.35 -41.57
CA LYS A 29 26.65 4.38 -40.58
C LYS A 29 25.36 4.02 -39.85
N LEU A 30 24.32 3.58 -40.55
CA LEU A 30 23.05 3.13 -39.97
C LEU A 30 23.23 1.91 -39.08
N LEU A 31 23.97 0.89 -39.52
CA LEU A 31 24.34 -0.26 -38.69
C LEU A 31 25.12 0.17 -37.43
N SER A 32 26.07 1.09 -37.56
CA SER A 32 26.81 1.64 -36.40
C SER A 32 25.90 2.42 -35.45
N GLN A 33 24.90 3.12 -35.97
CA GLN A 33 23.91 3.82 -35.15
C GLN A 33 23.00 2.81 -34.45
N GLU A 34 22.50 1.78 -35.12
CA GLU A 34 21.75 0.69 -34.49
C GLU A 34 22.53 0.05 -33.34
N THR A 35 23.85 -0.16 -33.48
CA THR A 35 24.69 -0.65 -32.37
C THR A 35 24.85 0.34 -31.20
N LYS A 36 24.73 1.66 -31.44
CA LYS A 36 24.69 2.67 -30.36
C LYS A 36 23.31 2.73 -29.69
N TRP A 37 22.25 2.42 -30.43
CA TRP A 37 20.89 2.29 -29.87
C TRP A 37 20.68 0.95 -29.15
N THR A 38 21.54 -0.05 -29.37
CA THR A 38 21.58 -1.26 -28.54
C THR A 38 22.31 -0.98 -27.22
N LYS A 39 21.49 -0.73 -26.19
CA LYS A 39 21.67 -1.01 -24.75
C LYS A 39 22.92 -0.43 -24.08
N GLU A 40 22.70 0.57 -23.22
CA GLU A 40 23.58 0.73 -22.06
C GLU A 40 23.63 -0.61 -21.30
N PRO A 41 24.83 -1.13 -20.98
CA PRO A 41 24.94 -2.36 -20.21
C PRO A 41 24.29 -2.11 -18.86
N THR A 42 23.27 -2.89 -18.54
CA THR A 42 22.72 -2.87 -17.20
C THR A 42 23.79 -3.39 -16.24
N PRO A 43 23.79 -2.98 -14.96
CA PRO A 43 24.65 -3.57 -13.94
C PRO A 43 24.46 -5.09 -13.78
N PHE A 44 23.57 -5.73 -14.52
CA PHE A 44 23.32 -7.17 -14.47
C PHE A 44 23.87 -7.90 -15.70
N ASP A 45 24.40 -7.19 -16.70
CA ASP A 45 24.82 -7.81 -17.95
C ASP A 45 26.08 -8.66 -17.83
N HIS A 46 26.90 -8.37 -16.83
CA HIS A 46 28.09 -9.15 -16.46
C HIS A 46 27.77 -10.46 -15.71
N PHE A 47 26.54 -10.66 -15.23
CA PHE A 47 26.18 -11.93 -14.61
C PHE A 47 25.98 -13.00 -15.69
N PRO A 48 26.36 -14.26 -15.43
CA PRO A 48 26.01 -15.34 -16.33
C PRO A 48 24.49 -15.40 -16.49
N ALA A 49 24.03 -15.81 -17.67
CA ALA A 49 22.62 -15.73 -18.07
C ALA A 49 21.64 -16.32 -17.04
N HIS A 50 22.02 -17.33 -16.25
CA HIS A 50 21.17 -17.97 -15.25
C HIS A 50 21.08 -17.22 -13.91
N GLU A 51 21.97 -16.27 -13.63
CA GLU A 51 21.98 -15.43 -12.42
C GLU A 51 21.33 -14.06 -12.65
N LYS A 52 21.02 -13.71 -13.91
CA LYS A 52 20.36 -12.42 -14.21
C LYS A 52 18.95 -12.39 -13.59
N PRO A 53 18.62 -11.36 -12.79
CA PRO A 53 17.28 -11.25 -12.20
C PRO A 53 16.24 -11.14 -13.30
N PHE A 54 15.21 -11.98 -13.23
CA PHE A 54 14.10 -11.94 -14.18
C PHE A 54 12.96 -11.12 -13.57
N PRO A 55 12.59 -9.96 -14.15
CA PRO A 55 11.46 -9.20 -13.65
C PRO A 55 10.15 -10.00 -13.83
N ILE A 56 9.24 -9.92 -12.86
CA ILE A 56 7.94 -10.61 -12.90
C ILE A 56 7.22 -10.30 -14.21
N GLU A 57 7.30 -9.03 -14.62
CA GLU A 57 6.90 -8.51 -15.92
C GLU A 57 8.13 -8.28 -16.82
N PRO A 58 8.44 -9.21 -17.75
CA PRO A 58 9.56 -9.05 -18.69
C PRO A 58 9.45 -7.82 -19.59
N PHE A 59 8.23 -7.31 -19.80
CA PHE A 59 7.96 -6.15 -20.65
C PHE A 59 6.96 -5.20 -19.96
N PRO A 60 7.44 -4.06 -19.44
CA PRO A 60 6.60 -3.05 -18.81
C PRO A 60 5.64 -2.35 -19.79
N HIS A 61 5.96 -2.34 -21.10
CA HIS A 61 5.09 -1.75 -22.12
C HIS A 61 4.58 -2.78 -23.13
N GLU A 62 3.31 -2.66 -23.51
CA GLU A 62 2.60 -3.59 -24.40
C GLU A 62 3.24 -3.70 -25.79
N ARG A 63 3.83 -2.62 -26.30
CA ARG A 63 4.56 -2.60 -27.59
C ARG A 63 5.78 -3.53 -27.61
N HIS A 64 6.31 -3.90 -26.45
CA HIS A 64 7.39 -4.87 -26.32
C HIS A 64 6.87 -6.32 -26.16
N ARG A 65 5.56 -6.52 -25.93
CA ARG A 65 4.89 -7.84 -25.84
C ARG A 65 4.52 -8.45 -27.20
N LEU A 66 4.71 -7.71 -28.31
CA LEU A 66 4.53 -8.22 -29.67
C LEU A 66 5.46 -9.43 -29.91
N PRO A 67 5.03 -10.45 -30.67
CA PRO A 67 5.61 -11.80 -30.69
C PRO A 67 7.09 -11.93 -31.13
N PHE A 68 7.76 -10.84 -31.49
CA PHE A 68 9.08 -10.83 -32.13
C PHE A 68 10.25 -10.29 -31.29
N LYS A 69 10.20 -10.33 -29.94
CA LYS A 69 11.27 -9.71 -29.11
C LYS A 69 11.86 -10.51 -27.95
N MET A 70 11.39 -11.73 -27.67
CA MET A 70 12.04 -12.58 -26.67
C MET A 70 12.99 -13.56 -27.37
N SER A 71 14.30 -13.40 -27.11
CA SER A 71 15.32 -14.35 -27.59
C SER A 71 14.95 -15.76 -27.12
N GLU A 72 15.38 -16.78 -27.87
CA GLU A 72 15.23 -18.19 -27.45
C GLU A 72 15.85 -18.41 -26.06
N GLU A 73 16.98 -17.75 -25.81
CA GLU A 73 17.68 -17.78 -24.52
C GLU A 73 16.83 -17.19 -23.38
N ASP A 74 16.15 -16.07 -23.65
CA ASP A 74 15.27 -15.43 -22.66
C ASP A 74 14.06 -16.32 -22.36
N ARG A 75 13.51 -17.01 -23.38
CA ARG A 75 12.39 -17.97 -23.23
C ARG A 75 12.77 -19.16 -22.37
N GLN A 76 13.94 -19.75 -22.58
CA GLN A 76 14.45 -20.83 -21.73
C GLN A 76 14.67 -20.34 -20.29
N ARG A 77 15.24 -19.14 -20.11
CA ARG A 77 15.42 -18.53 -18.79
C ARG A 77 14.08 -18.33 -18.08
N ARG A 78 13.05 -17.83 -18.77
CA ARG A 78 11.71 -17.67 -18.20
C ARG A 78 11.10 -19.01 -17.81
N LYS A 79 11.29 -20.07 -18.61
CA LYS A 79 10.83 -21.42 -18.25
C LYS A 79 11.48 -21.90 -16.96
N THR A 80 12.78 -21.69 -16.79
CA THR A 80 13.51 -22.02 -15.57
C THR A 80 13.03 -21.19 -14.38
N TRP A 81 12.82 -19.88 -14.56
CA TRP A 81 12.30 -18.99 -13.51
C TRP A 81 10.89 -19.36 -13.08
N ILE A 82 9.98 -19.68 -14.01
CA ILE A 82 8.63 -20.14 -13.67
C ILE A 82 8.71 -21.43 -12.85
N LYS A 83 9.55 -22.38 -13.29
CA LYS A 83 9.75 -23.64 -12.57
C LYS A 83 10.34 -23.42 -11.17
N SER A 84 11.19 -22.41 -10.98
CA SER A 84 11.72 -22.08 -9.65
C SER A 84 10.70 -21.41 -8.73
N GLN A 85 9.54 -20.95 -9.25
CA GLN A 85 8.43 -20.47 -8.43
C GLN A 85 7.52 -21.61 -7.95
N GLU A 86 7.69 -22.83 -8.47
CA GLU A 86 6.93 -23.98 -7.98
C GLU A 86 7.42 -24.34 -6.58
N LEU A 87 6.50 -24.27 -5.60
CA LEU A 87 6.81 -24.64 -4.22
C LEU A 87 7.00 -26.15 -4.12
N THR A 88 7.87 -26.59 -3.21
CA THR A 88 8.01 -28.01 -2.90
C THR A 88 6.79 -28.53 -2.16
N GLU A 89 6.46 -29.83 -2.32
CA GLU A 89 5.35 -30.47 -1.60
C GLU A 89 5.47 -30.38 -0.08
N ARG A 90 6.70 -30.19 0.42
CA ARG A 90 7.01 -30.05 1.84
C ARG A 90 6.53 -28.72 2.43
N GLU A 91 6.40 -27.69 1.61
CA GLU A 91 5.99 -26.37 2.06
C GLU A 91 4.46 -26.31 2.17
N PRO A 92 3.90 -25.69 3.23
CA PRO A 92 4.52 -24.81 4.23
C PRO A 92 5.06 -25.53 5.47
N VAL A 93 6.31 -25.25 5.86
CA VAL A 93 6.92 -25.78 7.08
C VAL A 93 6.79 -24.78 8.23
N ARG A 94 6.09 -25.17 9.30
CA ARG A 94 6.02 -24.38 10.53
C ARG A 94 7.17 -24.75 11.46
N VAL A 95 8.19 -23.89 11.54
CA VAL A 95 9.35 -24.09 12.41
C VAL A 95 9.10 -23.38 13.75
N PRO A 96 8.90 -24.11 14.87
CA PRO A 96 8.60 -23.49 16.16
C PRO A 96 9.77 -22.65 16.67
N GLU A 97 11.01 -23.05 16.41
CA GLU A 97 12.21 -22.32 16.80
C GLU A 97 12.25 -20.91 16.21
N LEU A 98 11.83 -20.76 14.96
CA LEU A 98 11.77 -19.46 14.29
C LEU A 98 10.71 -18.55 14.93
N GLU A 99 9.55 -19.09 15.31
CA GLU A 99 8.53 -18.33 16.04
C GLU A 99 9.04 -17.86 17.40
N GLN A 100 9.87 -18.67 18.05
CA GLN A 100 10.52 -18.30 19.30
C GLN A 100 11.53 -17.16 19.07
N MET A 101 12.39 -17.25 18.05
CA MET A 101 13.34 -16.18 17.76
C MET A 101 12.67 -14.85 17.38
N ILE A 102 11.56 -14.90 16.64
CA ILE A 102 10.84 -13.70 16.17
C ILE A 102 10.09 -12.99 17.32
N TYR A 103 9.61 -13.72 18.34
CA TYR A 103 8.74 -13.15 19.37
C TYR A 103 9.36 -13.17 20.77
N ASN A 104 9.36 -12.00 21.42
CA ASN A 104 9.77 -11.85 22.82
C ASN A 104 8.89 -12.70 23.77
N PRO A 105 9.39 -13.18 24.93
CA PRO A 105 8.61 -13.99 25.87
C PRO A 105 7.29 -13.36 26.33
N ILE A 106 7.30 -12.05 26.64
CA ILE A 106 6.10 -11.28 26.99
C ILE A 106 5.07 -11.33 25.84
N ARG A 107 5.57 -11.23 24.61
CA ARG A 107 4.73 -11.30 23.41
C ARG A 107 4.09 -12.66 23.20
N ARG A 108 4.78 -13.73 23.62
CA ARG A 108 4.24 -15.09 23.58
C ARG A 108 3.18 -15.30 24.67
N LEU A 109 3.40 -14.77 25.87
CA LEU A 109 2.44 -14.89 26.97
C LEU A 109 1.09 -14.25 26.64
N TYR A 110 1.07 -13.01 26.14
CA TYR A 110 -0.21 -12.37 25.80
C TYR A 110 -0.90 -13.02 24.58
N ARG A 111 -0.13 -13.59 23.64
CA ARG A 111 -0.68 -14.27 22.46
C ARG A 111 -1.21 -15.67 22.77
N GLY A 112 -0.58 -16.36 23.72
CA GLY A 112 -0.88 -17.74 24.13
C GLY A 112 -2.36 -18.11 24.21
N PRO A 113 -3.23 -17.37 24.92
CA PRO A 113 -4.65 -17.72 25.02
C PRO A 113 -5.35 -17.69 23.66
N THR A 114 -5.06 -16.69 22.83
CA THR A 114 -5.66 -16.56 21.50
C THR A 114 -5.11 -17.60 20.52
N ASP A 115 -3.81 -17.89 20.58
CA ASP A 115 -3.20 -18.95 19.77
C ASP A 115 -3.81 -20.32 20.09
N ARG A 116 -4.03 -20.65 21.37
CA ARG A 116 -4.66 -21.92 21.78
C ARG A 116 -6.11 -22.02 21.30
N LEU A 117 -6.87 -20.93 21.44
CA LEU A 117 -8.25 -20.86 20.97
C LEU A 117 -8.31 -21.14 19.46
N PHE A 118 -7.52 -20.45 18.65
CA PHE A 118 -7.57 -20.62 17.19
C PHE A 118 -6.93 -21.92 16.69
N GLN A 119 -6.01 -22.51 17.44
CA GLN A 119 -5.53 -23.87 17.16
C GLN A 119 -6.64 -24.90 17.38
N ALA A 120 -7.44 -24.75 18.44
CA ALA A 120 -8.60 -25.60 18.67
C ALA A 120 -9.70 -25.41 17.62
N LEU A 121 -9.87 -24.20 17.08
CA LEU A 121 -10.81 -23.90 15.99
C LEU A 121 -10.28 -24.20 14.57
N ALA A 122 -8.98 -24.47 14.43
CA ALA A 122 -8.35 -24.76 13.14
C ALA A 122 -9.03 -25.85 12.29
N PRO A 123 -9.49 -27.00 12.84
CA PRO A 123 -10.14 -28.03 12.04
C PRO A 123 -11.49 -27.58 11.44
N VAL A 124 -12.19 -26.64 12.07
CA VAL A 124 -13.50 -26.14 11.60
C VAL A 124 -13.33 -24.99 10.61
N VAL A 125 -12.39 -24.09 10.89
CA VAL A 125 -12.21 -22.83 10.15
C VAL A 125 -11.24 -22.96 8.98
N GLY A 126 -10.36 -23.97 9.02
CA GLY A 126 -9.31 -24.21 8.03
C GLY A 126 -8.02 -23.44 8.34
N GLN A 127 -6.88 -24.11 8.12
CA GLN A 127 -5.55 -23.62 8.50
C GLN A 127 -5.18 -22.27 7.84
N HIS A 128 -5.67 -22.03 6.63
CA HIS A 128 -5.38 -20.79 5.89
C HIS A 128 -6.04 -19.55 6.50
N ARG A 129 -7.19 -19.70 7.17
CA ARG A 129 -7.97 -18.58 7.73
C ARG A 129 -7.60 -18.27 9.18
N VAL A 130 -7.02 -19.22 9.90
CA VAL A 130 -6.58 -19.08 11.30
C VAL A 130 -5.70 -17.84 11.54
N PRO A 131 -4.68 -17.52 10.72
CA PRO A 131 -3.84 -16.34 10.93
C PRO A 131 -4.62 -15.02 10.86
N PHE A 132 -5.63 -14.94 9.98
CA PHE A 132 -6.48 -13.78 9.81
C PHE A 132 -7.37 -13.55 11.05
N PHE A 133 -8.04 -14.61 11.51
CA PHE A 133 -8.88 -14.55 12.71
C PHE A 133 -8.09 -14.21 13.97
N ARG A 134 -6.88 -14.77 14.11
CA ARG A 134 -5.95 -14.42 15.19
C ARG A 134 -5.63 -12.92 15.24
N MET A 135 -5.58 -12.26 14.09
CA MET A 135 -5.28 -10.83 14.02
C MET A 135 -6.48 -9.96 14.36
N ILE A 136 -7.68 -10.34 13.91
CA ILE A 136 -8.86 -9.48 13.96
C ILE A 136 -9.63 -9.62 15.27
N ILE A 137 -9.87 -10.84 15.73
CA ILE A 137 -10.77 -11.08 16.88
C ILE A 137 -10.27 -10.41 18.16
N PRO A 138 -8.98 -10.47 18.54
CA PRO A 138 -8.51 -9.79 19.74
C PRO A 138 -8.64 -8.27 19.65
N LYS A 139 -8.46 -7.70 18.45
CA LYS A 139 -8.62 -6.26 18.23
C LYS A 139 -10.07 -5.82 18.33
N LEU A 140 -10.99 -6.60 17.76
CA LEU A 140 -12.43 -6.35 17.88
C LEU A 140 -12.89 -6.48 19.33
N PHE A 141 -12.41 -7.49 20.04
CA PHE A 141 -12.73 -7.70 21.45
C PHE A 141 -12.24 -6.54 22.33
N LEU A 142 -10.98 -6.11 22.17
CA LEU A 142 -10.46 -4.95 22.89
C LEU A 142 -11.16 -3.66 22.50
N GLY A 143 -11.48 -3.49 21.20
CA GLY A 143 -12.25 -2.35 20.72
C GLY A 143 -13.66 -2.30 21.32
N TYR A 144 -14.33 -3.44 21.43
CA TYR A 144 -15.63 -3.56 22.08
C TYR A 144 -15.57 -3.21 23.56
N ILE A 145 -14.63 -3.79 24.31
CA ILE A 145 -14.45 -3.46 25.74
C ILE A 145 -14.15 -1.96 25.90
N GLY A 146 -13.23 -1.42 25.09
CA GLY A 146 -12.91 0.01 25.10
C GLY A 146 -14.13 0.88 24.84
N ALA A 147 -14.95 0.52 23.85
CA ALA A 147 -16.20 1.21 23.56
C ALA A 147 -17.19 1.14 24.73
N CYS A 148 -17.35 -0.02 25.38
CA CYS A 148 -18.18 -0.15 26.58
C CYS A 148 -17.67 0.71 27.74
N VAL A 149 -16.37 0.74 27.98
CA VAL A 149 -15.75 1.57 29.03
C VAL A 149 -15.96 3.05 28.75
N VAL A 150 -15.71 3.49 27.51
CA VAL A 150 -15.94 4.88 27.09
C VAL A 150 -17.41 5.24 27.25
N TRP A 151 -18.31 4.41 26.74
CA TRP A 151 -19.76 4.62 26.85
C TRP A 151 -20.22 4.70 28.30
N TYR A 152 -19.75 3.79 29.16
CA TYR A 152 -20.06 3.79 30.58
C TYR A 152 -19.59 5.09 31.24
N ASN A 153 -18.36 5.52 30.96
CA ASN A 153 -17.83 6.78 31.49
C ASN A 153 -18.64 8.00 31.00
N LEU A 154 -18.97 8.09 29.71
CA LEU A 154 -19.78 9.19 29.17
C LEU A 154 -21.21 9.20 29.74
N LYS A 155 -21.77 8.03 30.05
CA LYS A 155 -23.15 7.90 30.54
C LYS A 155 -23.28 8.26 32.02
N TYR A 156 -22.38 7.76 32.87
CA TYR A 156 -22.51 7.84 34.33
C TYR A 156 -21.53 8.81 34.99
N HIS A 157 -20.44 9.21 34.31
CA HIS A 157 -19.46 10.17 34.82
C HIS A 157 -19.49 11.44 33.95
N LYS A 158 -20.63 12.14 33.99
CA LYS A 158 -20.76 13.46 33.38
C LYS A 158 -20.16 14.50 34.33
N GLY A 159 -19.42 15.45 33.76
CA GLY A 159 -18.93 16.59 34.52
C GLY A 159 -20.08 17.54 34.83
N ASP A 160 -20.65 17.41 36.02
CA ASP A 160 -21.68 18.29 36.57
C ASP A 160 -21.05 19.34 37.50
N TRP A 161 -21.74 20.46 37.72
CA TRP A 161 -21.26 21.54 38.59
C TRP A 161 -20.99 21.10 40.04
N GLU A 162 -21.62 20.03 40.51
CA GLU A 162 -21.45 19.48 41.87
C GLU A 162 -20.15 18.66 42.01
N GLU A 163 -19.69 18.02 40.94
CA GLU A 163 -18.54 17.12 40.96
C GLU A 163 -17.51 17.46 39.87
N LYS A 164 -16.27 17.73 40.27
CA LYS A 164 -15.14 17.93 39.35
C LYS A 164 -14.58 16.60 38.78
N LYS A 165 -15.44 15.74 38.26
CA LYS A 165 -15.07 14.42 37.73
C LYS A 165 -15.72 14.18 36.36
N GLY A 166 -15.07 13.33 35.56
CA GLY A 166 -15.64 12.87 34.30
C GLY A 166 -15.37 13.79 33.09
N PHE A 167 -16.01 13.45 31.98
CA PHE A 167 -15.86 14.19 30.73
C PHE A 167 -16.92 15.29 30.63
N THR A 168 -16.48 16.51 30.31
CA THR A 168 -17.40 17.61 29.96
C THR A 168 -17.78 17.49 28.49
N LEU A 169 -19.04 17.14 28.22
CA LEU A 169 -19.58 17.06 26.87
C LEU A 169 -20.30 18.36 26.53
N ILE A 170 -19.70 19.15 25.64
CA ILE A 170 -20.33 20.35 25.09
C ILE A 170 -20.95 19.96 23.75
N GLN A 171 -22.28 19.95 23.68
CA GLN A 171 -23.00 19.73 22.42
C GLN A 171 -23.07 21.05 21.65
N THR A 172 -22.58 21.06 20.42
CA THR A 172 -22.82 22.17 19.50
C THR A 172 -24.28 22.17 19.06
N ARG A 173 -24.78 23.33 18.65
CA ARG A 173 -26.14 23.45 18.14
C ARG A 173 -26.29 22.57 16.89
N GLY A 174 -27.37 21.79 16.84
CA GLY A 174 -27.75 21.06 15.63
C GLY A 174 -28.13 22.03 14.51
N VAL A 175 -27.96 21.58 13.27
CA VAL A 175 -28.51 22.28 12.10
C VAL A 175 -30.03 22.13 12.14
N TYR A 176 -30.77 23.22 12.04
CA TYR A 176 -32.23 23.22 11.96
C TYR A 176 -32.69 23.85 10.65
N LEU A 177 -33.80 23.35 10.12
CA LEU A 177 -34.40 23.86 8.89
C LEU A 177 -35.24 25.12 9.19
N PRO A 178 -35.51 25.99 8.21
CA PRO A 178 -36.29 27.22 8.42
C PRO A 178 -37.71 27.00 8.97
N GLU A 179 -38.30 25.84 8.69
CA GLU A 179 -39.65 25.47 9.12
C GLU A 179 -39.69 24.77 10.49
N GLU A 180 -38.52 24.39 11.03
CA GLU A 180 -38.42 23.76 12.35
C GLU A 180 -38.41 24.81 13.47
N GLU A 181 -38.88 24.42 14.65
CA GLU A 181 -38.82 25.28 15.83
C GLU A 181 -37.37 25.61 16.17
N LYS A 182 -37.07 26.91 16.28
CA LYS A 182 -35.72 27.37 16.60
C LYS A 182 -35.34 26.90 18.00
N PRO A 183 -34.16 26.27 18.19
CA PRO A 183 -33.73 25.89 19.52
C PRO A 183 -33.53 27.14 20.39
N ARG A 184 -33.64 26.98 21.72
CA ARG A 184 -33.35 28.04 22.69
C ARG A 184 -32.01 28.71 22.34
N THR A 185 -32.01 30.03 22.29
CA THR A 185 -30.78 30.80 22.15
C THR A 185 -29.98 30.62 23.43
N ALA A 186 -28.88 29.87 23.37
CA ALA A 186 -27.96 29.73 24.50
C ALA A 186 -27.37 31.10 24.84
N GLU A 187 -27.42 31.46 26.12
CA GLU A 187 -26.89 32.70 26.66
C GLU A 187 -25.36 32.61 26.78
N LYS A 188 -24.69 33.76 26.91
CA LYS A 188 -23.23 33.82 26.92
C LYS A 188 -22.59 33.03 28.07
N TRP A 189 -23.30 32.76 29.16
CA TRP A 189 -22.79 32.01 30.31
C TRP A 189 -23.16 30.53 30.29
N ASP A 190 -24.06 30.09 29.39
CA ASP A 190 -24.56 28.70 29.34
C ASP A 190 -23.44 27.70 29.01
N PHE A 191 -22.34 28.13 28.38
CA PHE A 191 -21.21 27.25 28.03
C PHE A 191 -20.45 26.71 29.26
N ALA A 192 -20.50 27.43 30.38
CA ALA A 192 -19.79 27.07 31.61
C ALA A 192 -20.74 26.59 32.72
N ASP A 193 -22.04 26.49 32.43
CA ASP A 193 -23.07 26.22 33.43
C ASP A 193 -22.98 24.80 34.02
N GLN A 194 -22.48 23.82 33.26
CA GLN A 194 -22.34 22.42 33.71
C GLN A 194 -23.63 21.86 34.37
N GLY A 195 -24.79 22.27 33.86
CA GLY A 195 -26.10 21.87 34.38
C GLY A 195 -26.57 22.60 35.64
N PHE A 196 -25.88 23.65 36.09
CA PHE A 196 -26.24 24.42 37.28
C PHE A 196 -27.62 25.09 37.17
N GLN A 197 -28.03 25.61 36.01
CA GLN A 197 -29.40 26.14 35.82
C GLN A 197 -30.47 25.03 35.90
N ALA A 198 -30.13 23.80 35.50
CA ALA A 198 -31.04 22.65 35.49
C ALA A 198 -31.27 22.03 36.88
N ARG A 199 -30.56 22.51 37.91
CA ARG A 199 -30.66 22.01 39.29
C ARG A 199 -32.08 22.12 39.86
N LYS A 200 -32.41 21.26 40.82
CA LYS A 200 -33.66 21.34 41.61
C LYS A 200 -33.45 22.02 42.98
N ALA A 201 -32.21 22.09 43.45
CA ALA A 201 -31.84 22.75 44.69
C ALA A 201 -31.63 24.28 44.51
N PHE A 202 -31.74 25.07 45.58
CA PHE A 202 -31.46 26.52 45.57
C PHE A 202 -32.24 27.33 44.51
N LYS A 203 -33.55 27.06 44.38
CA LYS A 203 -34.51 27.82 43.54
C LYS A 203 -35.47 28.71 44.34
N GLY A 204 -35.31 28.75 45.66
CA GLY A 204 -36.12 29.57 46.55
C GLY A 204 -35.74 31.06 46.48
N PRO A 205 -36.63 31.96 46.95
CA PRO A 205 -36.39 33.40 46.96
C PRO A 205 -35.13 33.79 47.75
N ASP A 206 -34.74 32.98 48.75
CA ASP A 206 -33.56 33.21 49.58
C ASP A 206 -32.23 33.01 48.82
N TYR A 207 -32.27 32.37 47.64
CA TYR A 207 -31.11 32.01 46.83
C TYR A 207 -31.19 32.55 45.39
N ALA A 208 -32.18 33.42 45.11
CA ALA A 208 -32.30 34.12 43.84
C ALA A 208 -31.37 35.34 43.88
N TYR A 209 -30.30 35.29 43.09
CA TYR A 209 -29.49 36.47 42.74
C TYR A 209 -30.10 37.16 41.52
#